data_AF-A0A3D1FWV1-F1
#
_entry.id   AF-A0A3D1FWV1-F1
#
_cell.length_a   1.000
_cell.length_b   1.000
_cell.length_c   1.000
_cell.angle_alpha   90.00
_cell.angle_beta   90.00
_cell.angle_gamma   90.00
#
_symmetry.space_group_name_H-M   'P 1'
#
loop_
_entity.id
_entity.type
_entity.pdbx_description
1 polymer ?
#
loop_
_entity_poly.entity_id
_entity_poly.type
_entity_poly.pdbx_seq_one_letter_code
_entity_poly.pdbx_strand_id
1 'polypeptide(L)'
;MSLPWYQTWFNTPYYHDLYQHRDLTEARGFIESLCQNLGVNEGEIAIDMACGRGRHAQVLANQGLETLGIDLSPESIAFANQFAHEGLEFRVGNMLEPLQAPP
;
A
#
# COMPACT_ATOMS: atom_id res chain seq x y z
N MET A 1 16.08 23.13 3.45
CA MET A 1 15.58 22.57 4.73
C MET A 1 15.94 21.10 4.76
N SER A 2 16.40 20.57 5.89
CA SER A 2 16.66 19.13 6.03
C SER A 2 15.35 18.36 6.02
N LEU A 3 15.30 17.23 5.33
CA LEU A 3 14.15 16.32 5.40
C LEU A 3 13.99 15.82 6.85
N PRO A 4 12.75 15.74 7.39
CA PRO A 4 12.50 15.10 8.67
C PRO A 4 13.09 13.68 8.75
N TRP A 5 13.53 13.28 9.95
CA TRP A 5 14.22 12.00 10.19
C TRP A 5 13.44 10.77 9.70
N TYR A 6 12.10 10.81 9.74
CA TYR A 6 11.26 9.70 9.30
C TYR A 6 11.30 9.53 7.78
N GLN A 7 11.51 10.59 7.00
CA GLN A 7 11.53 10.49 5.54
C GLN A 7 12.78 9.79 5.02
N THR A 8 13.89 9.89 5.75
CA THR A 8 15.15 9.24 5.38
C THR A 8 15.26 7.82 5.93
N TRP A 9 14.62 7.53 7.07
CA TRP A 9 14.65 6.23 7.73
C TRP A 9 14.15 5.07 6.84
N PHE A 10 13.05 5.28 6.11
CA PHE A 10 12.43 4.24 5.27
C PHE A 10 13.27 3.83 4.06
N ASN A 11 14.28 4.62 3.69
CA ASN A 11 15.20 4.32 2.58
C ASN A 11 16.56 3.80 3.08
N THR A 12 16.67 3.43 4.36
CA THR A 12 17.91 2.86 4.91
C THR A 12 17.93 1.33 4.77
N PRO A 13 19.13 0.70 4.66
CA PRO A 13 19.25 -0.76 4.63
C PRO A 13 18.64 -1.46 5.85
N TYR A 14 18.66 -0.80 7.02
CA TYR A 14 18.13 -1.33 8.28
C TYR A 14 16.62 -1.57 8.25
N TYR A 15 15.90 -0.89 7.36
CA TYR A 15 14.47 -1.12 7.17
C TYR A 15 14.21 -2.54 6.64
N HIS A 16 15.05 -3.04 5.74
CA HIS A 16 14.90 -4.39 5.19
C HIS A 16 15.17 -5.47 6.24
N ASP A 17 16.16 -5.26 7.12
CA ASP A 17 16.49 -6.22 8.19
C ASP A 17 15.36 -6.37 9.21
N LEU A 18 14.65 -5.29 9.54
CA LEU A 18 13.56 -5.32 10.53
C LEU A 18 12.27 -5.95 9.97
N TYR A 19 11.99 -5.78 8.68
CA TYR A 19 10.75 -6.23 8.04
C TYR A 19 10.88 -7.53 7.22
N GLN A 20 12.01 -8.21 7.31
CA GLN A 20 12.33 -9.42 6.54
C GLN A 20 11.32 -10.59 6.66
N HIS A 21 10.54 -10.65 7.75
CA HIS A 21 9.61 -11.75 8.03
C HIS A 21 8.16 -11.48 7.61
N ARG A 22 7.88 -10.32 6.99
CA ARG A 22 6.54 -10.02 6.46
C ARG A 22 6.40 -10.61 5.07
N ASP A 23 5.74 -11.77 4.98
CA ASP A 23 5.50 -12.44 3.70
C ASP A 23 4.14 -12.07 3.08
N LEU A 24 3.96 -12.45 1.81
CA LEU A 24 2.72 -12.23 1.05
C LEU A 24 1.59 -13.15 1.52
N THR A 25 1.90 -14.27 2.17
CA THR A 25 0.91 -15.25 2.63
C THR A 25 0.13 -14.70 3.82
N GLU A 26 0.84 -14.10 4.78
CA GLU A 26 0.26 -13.42 5.95
C GLU A 26 -0.58 -12.23 5.53
N ALA A 27 -0.05 -11.38 4.64
CA ALA A 27 -0.79 -10.25 4.06
C ALA A 27 -2.11 -10.69 3.42
N ARG A 28 -2.07 -11.77 2.62
CA ARG A 28 -3.26 -12.32 1.97
C ARG A 28 -4.29 -12.80 2.99
N GLY A 29 -3.88 -13.66 3.92
CA GLY A 29 -4.80 -14.23 4.90
C GLY A 29 -5.47 -13.16 5.77
N PHE A 30 -4.74 -12.12 6.15
CA PHE A 30 -5.27 -10.99 6.91
C PHE A 30 -6.31 -10.20 6.10
N ILE A 31 -5.98 -9.78 4.88
CA ILE A 31 -6.87 -8.93 4.06
C ILE A 31 -8.12 -9.69 3.62
N GLU A 32 -8.00 -10.95 3.17
CA GLU A 32 -9.15 -11.77 2.79
C GLU A 32 -10.13 -11.92 3.97
N SER A 33 -9.60 -12.20 5.17
CA SER A 33 -10.42 -12.28 6.38
C SER A 33 -11.08 -10.94 6.72
N LEU A 34 -10.36 -9.83 6.56
CA LEU A 34 -10.89 -8.50 6.84
C LEU A 34 -12.02 -8.13 5.88
N CYS A 35 -11.82 -8.31 4.57
CA CYS A 35 -12.83 -8.05 3.53
C CYS A 35 -14.09 -8.89 3.77
N GLN A 36 -13.93 -10.18 4.09
CA GLN A 36 -15.05 -11.06 4.41
C GLN A 36 -15.84 -10.59 5.64
N ASN A 37 -15.15 -10.20 6.71
CA ASN A 37 -15.82 -9.76 7.94
C ASN A 37 -16.52 -8.40 7.79
N LEU A 38 -15.99 -7.51 6.95
CA LEU A 38 -16.59 -6.22 6.67
C LEU A 38 -17.71 -6.30 5.63
N GLY A 39 -17.79 -7.38 4.86
CA GLY A 39 -18.80 -7.56 3.81
C GLY A 39 -18.63 -6.56 2.66
N VAL A 40 -17.38 -6.30 2.27
CA VAL A 40 -17.06 -5.38 1.17
C VAL A 40 -17.63 -5.89 -0.15
N ASN A 41 -18.03 -4.97 -1.02
CA ASN A 41 -18.59 -5.27 -2.34
C ASN A 41 -17.58 -4.95 -3.45
N GLU A 42 -17.66 -5.69 -4.56
CA GLU A 42 -16.89 -5.38 -5.77
C GLU A 42 -17.16 -3.94 -6.22
N GLY A 43 -16.09 -3.24 -6.65
CA GLY A 43 -16.13 -1.84 -7.06
C GLY A 43 -16.10 -0.82 -5.92
N GLU A 44 -16.14 -1.24 -4.65
CA GLU A 44 -15.89 -0.32 -3.54
C GLU A 44 -14.43 0.14 -3.51
N ILE A 45 -14.20 1.35 -3.00
CA ILE A 45 -12.87 1.96 -2.96
C ILE A 45 -12.12 1.53 -1.70
N ALA A 46 -10.87 1.09 -1.87
CA ALA A 46 -9.94 0.81 -0.78
C ALA A 46 -8.68 1.67 -0.90
N ILE A 47 -8.24 2.25 0.22
CA ILE A 47 -6.99 3.04 0.28
C ILE A 47 -6.01 2.36 1.24
N ASP A 48 -4.91 1.85 0.70
CA ASP A 48 -3.80 1.28 1.47
C ASP A 48 -2.79 2.39 1.80
N MET A 49 -2.87 2.93 3.00
CA MET A 49 -2.03 4.04 3.48
C MET A 49 -0.70 3.53 4.05
N ALA A 50 0.41 4.15 3.65
CA ALA A 50 1.77 3.66 3.88
C ALA A 50 1.95 2.23 3.31
N CYS A 51 1.56 2.04 2.05
CA CYS A 51 1.46 0.73 1.40
C CYS A 51 2.82 0.04 1.15
N GLY A 52 3.93 0.77 1.27
CA GLY A 52 5.27 0.29 0.92
C GLY A 52 5.30 -0.28 -0.51
N ARG A 53 5.74 -1.53 -0.63
CA ARG A 53 5.82 -2.25 -1.91
C ARG A 53 4.49 -2.88 -2.37
N GLY A 54 3.37 -2.54 -1.72
CA GLY A 54 2.02 -2.85 -2.18
C GLY A 54 1.50 -4.24 -1.85
N ARG A 55 1.97 -4.89 -0.77
CA ARG A 55 1.55 -6.27 -0.44
C ARG A 55 0.07 -6.41 -0.06
N HIS A 56 -0.52 -5.41 0.59
CA HIS A 56 -1.95 -5.44 0.94
C HIS A 56 -2.80 -4.88 -0.20
N ALA A 57 -2.38 -3.77 -0.82
CA ALA A 57 -3.03 -3.20 -1.99
C ALA A 57 -3.30 -4.23 -3.11
N GLN A 58 -2.33 -5.11 -3.40
CA GLN A 58 -2.53 -6.20 -4.36
C GLN A 58 -3.64 -7.17 -3.94
N VAL A 59 -3.73 -7.52 -2.65
CA VAL A 59 -4.78 -8.42 -2.16
C VAL A 59 -6.13 -7.72 -2.20
N LEU A 60 -6.20 -6.45 -1.79
CA LEU A 60 -7.43 -5.64 -1.85
C LEU A 60 -7.98 -5.56 -3.28
N ALA A 61 -7.14 -5.28 -4.27
CA ALA A 61 -7.54 -5.27 -5.67
C ALA A 61 -8.01 -6.65 -6.15
N ASN A 62 -7.35 -7.73 -5.71
CA ASN A 62 -7.79 -9.10 -5.99
C ASN A 62 -9.12 -9.49 -5.31
N GLN A 63 -9.57 -8.76 -4.29
CA GLN A 63 -10.92 -8.88 -3.72
C GLN A 63 -11.97 -8.10 -4.51
N GLY A 64 -11.60 -7.49 -5.64
CA GLY A 64 -12.50 -6.73 -6.52
C GLY A 64 -12.68 -5.27 -6.13
N LEU A 65 -11.81 -4.72 -5.28
CA LEU A 65 -11.88 -3.33 -4.81
C LEU A 65 -11.07 -2.40 -5.72
N GLU A 66 -11.61 -1.20 -5.96
CA GLU A 66 -10.89 -0.10 -6.60
C GLU A 66 -9.83 0.43 -5.62
N THR A 67 -8.59 0.01 -5.81
CA THR A 67 -7.56 0.15 -4.79
C THR A 67 -6.53 1.23 -5.12
N LEU A 68 -6.28 2.11 -4.15
CA LEU A 68 -5.19 3.09 -4.20
C LEU A 68 -4.19 2.85 -3.08
N GLY A 69 -2.95 2.48 -3.43
CA GLY A 69 -1.83 2.41 -2.51
C GLY A 69 -1.06 3.72 -2.44
N ILE A 70 -0.78 4.22 -1.23
CA ILE A 70 -0.09 5.49 -1.02
C ILE A 70 1.08 5.30 -0.08
N ASP A 71 2.26 5.75 -0.49
CA ASP A 71 3.46 5.71 0.35
C ASP A 71 4.31 6.96 0.17
N LEU A 72 5.05 7.32 1.21
CA LEU A 72 5.94 8.47 1.18
C LEU A 72 7.21 8.18 0.35
N SER A 73 7.63 6.92 0.25
CA SER A 73 8.86 6.51 -0.44
C SER A 73 8.63 6.35 -1.96
N PRO A 74 9.28 7.17 -2.80
CA PRO A 74 9.22 7.00 -4.25
C PRO A 74 9.79 5.66 -4.73
N GLU A 75 10.77 5.10 -4.01
CA GLU A 75 11.37 3.80 -4.34
C GLU A 75 10.35 2.68 -4.13
N SER A 76 9.65 2.68 -3.00
CA SER A 76 8.59 1.71 -2.71
C SER A 76 7.49 1.75 -3.77
N ILE A 77 7.05 2.96 -4.16
CA ILE A 77 6.02 3.14 -5.19
C ILE A 77 6.53 2.73 -6.57
N ALA A 78 7.79 3.03 -6.93
CA ALA A 78 8.38 2.57 -8.19
C ALA A 78 8.41 1.03 -8.28
N PHE A 79 8.68 0.34 -7.18
CA PHE A 79 8.58 -1.12 -7.12
C PHE A 79 7.13 -1.59 -7.23
N ALA A 80 6.21 -1.01 -6.44
CA ALA A 80 4.81 -1.38 -6.40
C ALA A 80 4.11 -1.20 -7.76
N ASN A 81 4.50 -0.18 -8.54
CA ASN A 81 3.98 0.09 -9.88
C ASN A 81 4.21 -1.06 -10.88
N GLN A 82 5.09 -2.02 -10.62
CA GLN A 82 5.21 -3.23 -11.43
C GLN A 82 3.94 -4.11 -11.38
N PHE A 83 3.10 -3.93 -10.36
CA PHE A 83 1.85 -4.65 -10.16
C PHE A 83 0.61 -3.80 -10.47
N ALA A 84 0.77 -2.53 -10.88
CA ALA A 84 -0.36 -1.67 -11.19
C ALA A 84 -1.14 -2.19 -12.41
N HIS A 85 -2.46 -2.07 -12.37
CA HIS A 85 -3.38 -2.46 -13.44
C HIS A 85 -4.72 -1.71 -13.28
N GLU A 86 -5.68 -1.97 -14.17
CA GLU A 86 -7.05 -1.45 -14.00
C GLU A 86 -7.63 -1.95 -12.67
N GLY A 87 -8.03 -1.04 -11.78
CA GLY A 87 -8.46 -1.37 -10.41
C GLY A 87 -7.37 -1.28 -9.32
N LEU A 88 -6.10 -1.02 -9.68
CA LEU A 88 -5.00 -0.88 -8.72
C LEU A 88 -4.00 0.21 -9.14
N GLU A 89 -3.98 1.31 -8.39
CA GLU A 89 -3.05 2.43 -8.58
C GLU A 89 -2.13 2.62 -7.37
N PHE A 90 -0.90 3.10 -7.63
CA PHE A 90 0.05 3.49 -6.59
C PHE A 90 0.50 4.95 -6.76
N ARG A 91 0.46 5.73 -5.68
CA ARG A 91 0.87 7.14 -5.67
C ARG A 91 1.89 7.43 -4.57
N VAL A 92 2.87 8.27 -4.89
CA VAL A 92 3.69 8.90 -3.85
C VAL A 92 2.82 9.94 -3.16
N GLY A 93 2.69 9.86 -1.83
CA GLY A 93 1.85 10.77 -1.08
C GLY A 93 2.20 10.83 0.40
N ASN A 94 1.92 11.99 0.99
CA ASN A 94 2.07 12.22 2.42
C ASN A 94 0.71 12.01 3.09
N MET A 95 0.62 11.05 4.02
CA MET A 95 -0.63 10.76 4.74
C MET A 95 -1.13 11.92 5.62
N LEU A 96 -0.29 12.92 5.88
CA LEU A 96 -0.64 14.13 6.64
C LEU A 96 -1.29 15.21 5.77
N GLU A 97 -1.32 15.02 4.45
CA GLU A 97 -1.90 15.96 3.49
C GLU A 97 -3.24 15.44 2.95
N PRO A 98 -4.16 16.33 2.53
CA PRO A 98 -5.42 15.93 1.93
C PRO A 98 -5.20 15.05 0.69
N LEU A 99 -5.96 13.97 0.62
CA LEU A 99 -5.95 13.04 -0.50
C LEU A 99 -7.21 13.22 -1.35
N GLN A 100 -7.03 13.26 -2.67
CA GLN A 100 -8.13 13.04 -3.59
C GLN A 100 -8.35 11.55 -3.76
N ALA A 101 -9.55 11.10 -3.40
CA ALA A 101 -9.97 9.73 -3.63
C ALA A 101 -9.91 9.38 -5.14
N PRO A 102 -9.69 8.11 -5.50
CA PRO A 102 -9.93 7.63 -6.85
C PRO A 102 -11.34 8.03 -7.33
N PRO A 103 -11.52 8.30 -8.63
CA PRO A 103 -12.83 8.59 -9.21
C PRO A 103 -13.81 7.43 -9.04
#